data_AF-A0AAQ3LBX0-F1
#
_entry.id   AF-A0AAQ3LBX0-F1
#
_cell.length_a   1.000
_cell.length_b   1.000
_cell.length_c   1.000
_cell.angle_alpha   90.00
_cell.angle_beta   90.00
_cell.angle_gamma   90.00
#
_symmetry.space_group_name_H-M   'P 1'
#
loop_
_entity.id
_entity.type
_entity.pdbx_description
1 polymer ?
#
loop_
_entity_poly.entity_id
_entity_poly.type
_entity_poly.pdbx_seq_one_letter_code
_entity_poly.pdbx_strand_id
1 'polypeptide(L)'
;MKTVAVIGCGKFIEGKVGWAIGHAHASGYTNCGIPVRLTGVDLSAENLEAFGNKFNVPTNQLFTSTDALYGAGVPDVVSICTWPGLHAPMAIEAMERGVKGLIIEKPLALDVDQINAIRQKAKETNTVISVAHQRRHEPAFQTFKKIIETKRLGEQVRVEACVGGNWDVLSWTTHWFDMANFLLGETPQYMLAGMDVTDKRIYGHACENASIVFAEYSNGNSGVFLTGPLDEISVRLTGPNGIAMQRGDDILVCTSEGVETIPLETGHEAFRTVCAELLQAIDGGPEPLCSLKNCAVATEMAYAAQESARTQRKVELPVSTGFAPIELMQHPTQSLLRRKRVLVYADAHFGSGGREGLTEAIESLTETQTLVIDAEQQSLTQADTGETDFIVIYHTQKEANSETRNALEKWVNQGKPLIIVHAGLGAWPEWNTYHEWCGLIWEWGKSSHPHSPINLEPETGNPLNFNFGKAWLPRDEVFVQLKSIKPVTIGLHARLDSGESYPAAWRSVETPNVAAWMPGHRRDSWSAPGMRQGLEALILSLLKSTST
;
A
#
# COMPACT_ATOMS: atom_id res chain seq x y z
N MET A 1 15.96 -33.81 -6.52
CA MET A 1 15.52 -33.27 -5.22
C MET A 1 15.29 -31.79 -5.42
N LYS A 2 14.12 -31.26 -5.05
CA LYS A 2 13.78 -29.85 -5.25
C LYS A 2 14.57 -28.98 -4.27
N THR A 3 14.98 -27.79 -4.66
CA THR A 3 15.69 -26.87 -3.77
C THR A 3 14.75 -25.75 -3.30
N VAL A 4 14.68 -25.54 -1.99
CA VAL A 4 13.77 -24.59 -1.37
C VAL A 4 14.56 -23.61 -0.50
N ALA A 5 14.35 -22.32 -0.69
CA ALA A 5 14.88 -21.29 0.21
C ALA A 5 13.77 -20.70 1.08
N VAL A 6 14.05 -20.50 2.37
CA VAL A 6 13.20 -19.76 3.30
C VAL A 6 13.91 -18.44 3.62
N ILE A 7 13.32 -17.32 3.21
CA ILE A 7 13.82 -15.96 3.44
C ILE A 7 13.10 -15.38 4.64
N GLY A 8 13.82 -15.03 5.70
CA GLY A 8 13.28 -14.66 7.00
C GLY A 8 13.29 -15.84 7.96
N CYS A 9 14.44 -16.11 8.58
CA CYS A 9 14.64 -17.17 9.58
C CYS A 9 14.52 -16.63 11.01
N GLY A 10 13.64 -15.63 11.21
CA GLY A 10 13.54 -14.88 12.47
C GLY A 10 13.42 -15.76 13.72
N LYS A 11 13.89 -15.23 14.86
CA LYS A 11 13.89 -15.93 16.14
C LYS A 11 12.48 -16.18 16.69
N PHE A 12 12.27 -17.37 17.25
CA PHE A 12 11.07 -17.65 18.02
C PHE A 12 11.13 -16.90 19.36
N ILE A 13 10.10 -16.12 19.65
CA ILE A 13 9.95 -15.42 20.93
C ILE A 13 8.75 -16.04 21.65
N GLU A 14 9.01 -16.63 22.81
CA GLU A 14 7.96 -17.25 23.62
C GLU A 14 6.84 -16.23 23.93
N GLY A 15 5.58 -16.66 23.74
CA GLY A 15 4.40 -15.82 23.96
C GLY A 15 4.09 -14.79 22.85
N LYS A 16 4.89 -14.68 21.78
CA LYS A 16 4.58 -13.79 20.65
C LYS A 16 4.19 -14.57 19.39
N VAL A 17 2.97 -14.32 18.91
CA VAL A 17 2.44 -14.94 17.67
C VAL A 17 2.97 -14.19 16.44
N GLY A 18 3.32 -14.93 15.38
CA GLY A 18 3.82 -14.38 14.10
C GLY A 18 5.34 -14.25 14.00
N TRP A 19 6.07 -14.44 15.10
CA TRP A 19 7.53 -14.48 15.11
C TRP A 19 8.03 -15.86 14.67
N ALA A 20 9.14 -15.90 13.93
CA ALA A 20 9.71 -17.14 13.37
C ALA A 20 8.82 -17.91 12.39
N ILE A 21 7.96 -17.23 11.62
CA ILE A 21 7.07 -17.91 10.66
C ILE A 21 7.84 -18.72 9.60
N GLY A 22 9.08 -18.31 9.27
CA GLY A 22 9.99 -19.12 8.43
C GLY A 22 10.28 -20.52 8.99
N HIS A 23 10.27 -20.71 10.32
CA HIS A 23 10.39 -22.05 10.92
C HIS A 23 9.13 -22.89 10.68
N ALA A 24 7.94 -22.29 10.60
CA ALA A 24 6.72 -23.02 10.26
C ALA A 24 6.73 -23.49 8.80
N HIS A 25 7.20 -22.64 7.88
CA HIS A 25 7.40 -23.01 6.47
C HIS A 25 8.44 -24.13 6.32
N ALA A 26 9.60 -23.99 6.97
CA ALA A 26 10.63 -25.02 6.98
C ALA A 26 10.09 -26.37 7.48
N SER A 27 9.34 -26.36 8.60
CA SER A 27 8.66 -27.56 9.11
C SER A 27 7.64 -28.13 8.11
N GLY A 28 6.87 -27.27 7.43
CA GLY A 28 5.95 -27.66 6.38
C GLY A 28 6.67 -28.42 5.26
N TYR A 29 7.78 -27.88 4.75
CA TYR A 29 8.59 -28.53 3.73
C TYR A 29 9.24 -29.84 4.22
N THR A 30 9.76 -29.90 5.45
CA THR A 30 10.37 -31.14 5.95
C THR A 30 9.35 -32.26 6.18
N ASN A 31 8.10 -31.90 6.47
CA ASN A 31 7.03 -32.86 6.79
C ASN A 31 6.09 -33.16 5.61
N CYS A 32 6.21 -32.45 4.47
CA CYS A 32 5.28 -32.58 3.34
C CYS A 32 5.36 -33.91 2.57
N GLY A 33 6.34 -34.77 2.88
CA GLY A 33 6.55 -36.06 2.22
C GLY A 33 7.23 -35.98 0.85
N ILE A 34 7.61 -34.77 0.40
CA ILE A 34 8.39 -34.55 -0.83
C ILE A 34 9.83 -34.19 -0.43
N PRO A 35 10.85 -34.95 -0.87
CA PRO A 35 12.24 -34.64 -0.54
C PRO A 35 12.70 -33.29 -1.10
N VAL A 36 13.13 -32.40 -0.21
CA VAL A 36 13.67 -31.08 -0.53
C VAL A 36 15.06 -30.88 0.06
N ARG A 37 15.86 -30.04 -0.60
CA ARG A 37 17.07 -29.44 -0.03
C ARG A 37 16.71 -28.04 0.47
N LEU A 38 16.74 -27.85 1.79
CA LEU A 38 16.34 -26.60 2.45
C LEU A 38 17.52 -25.63 2.56
N THR A 39 17.26 -24.35 2.38
CA THR A 39 18.22 -23.25 2.49
C THR A 39 17.60 -22.14 3.33
N GLY A 40 18.39 -21.52 4.22
CA GLY A 40 17.94 -20.41 5.07
C GLY A 40 18.57 -19.09 4.65
N VAL A 41 17.79 -18.01 4.69
CA VAL A 41 18.28 -16.64 4.43
C VAL A 41 17.77 -15.69 5.50
N ASP A 42 18.67 -15.00 6.19
CA ASP A 42 18.33 -13.99 7.20
C ASP A 42 19.52 -13.03 7.39
N LEU A 43 19.23 -11.76 7.66
CA LEU A 43 20.28 -10.76 7.92
C LEU A 43 21.05 -11.05 9.23
N SER A 44 20.41 -11.73 10.18
CA SER A 44 21.01 -12.10 11.46
C SER A 44 21.69 -13.47 11.40
N ALA A 45 23.00 -13.49 11.66
CA ALA A 45 23.77 -14.72 11.77
C ALA A 45 23.25 -15.64 12.90
N GLU A 46 22.75 -15.06 14.02
CA GLU A 46 22.17 -15.82 15.13
C GLU A 46 20.88 -16.55 14.70
N ASN A 47 20.03 -15.88 13.92
CA ASN A 47 18.81 -16.47 13.38
C ASN A 47 19.13 -17.62 12.42
N LEU A 48 20.11 -17.43 11.53
CA LEU A 48 20.58 -18.47 10.63
C LEU A 48 21.14 -19.68 11.38
N GLU A 49 21.95 -19.47 12.40
CA GLU A 49 22.51 -20.55 13.21
C GLU A 49 21.39 -21.35 13.91
N ALA A 50 20.43 -20.67 14.53
CA ALA A 50 19.29 -21.32 15.17
C ALA A 50 18.43 -22.11 14.16
N PHE A 51 18.17 -21.55 12.99
CA PHE A 51 17.46 -22.21 11.90
C PHE A 51 18.22 -23.43 11.38
N GLY A 52 19.52 -23.27 11.13
CA GLY A 52 20.42 -24.33 10.70
C GLY A 52 20.47 -25.51 11.67
N ASN A 53 20.61 -25.21 12.96
CA ASN A 53 20.61 -26.23 14.02
C ASN A 53 19.26 -26.96 14.12
N LYS A 54 18.13 -26.24 14.03
CA LYS A 54 16.80 -26.86 14.16
C LYS A 54 16.47 -27.80 13.01
N PHE A 55 16.79 -27.40 11.79
CA PHE A 55 16.41 -28.14 10.57
C PHE A 55 17.58 -28.92 9.94
N ASN A 56 18.73 -28.99 10.60
CA ASN A 56 19.96 -29.63 10.12
C ASN A 56 20.41 -29.09 8.75
N VAL A 57 20.29 -27.78 8.54
CA VAL A 57 20.75 -27.11 7.30
C VAL A 57 22.24 -26.77 7.45
N PRO A 58 23.12 -27.26 6.57
CA PRO A 58 24.56 -27.02 6.68
C PRO A 58 24.90 -25.55 6.41
N THR A 59 26.01 -25.08 6.96
CA THR A 59 26.43 -23.66 6.89
C THR A 59 26.60 -23.12 5.47
N ASN A 60 26.93 -23.97 4.49
CA ASN A 60 27.01 -23.58 3.08
C ASN A 60 25.64 -23.44 2.38
N GLN A 61 24.54 -23.65 3.10
CA GLN A 61 23.14 -23.43 2.67
C GLN A 61 22.46 -22.38 3.56
N LEU A 62 23.24 -21.55 4.25
CA LEU A 62 22.78 -20.42 5.05
C LEU A 62 23.39 -19.14 4.47
N PHE A 63 22.55 -18.18 4.12
CA PHE A 63 22.98 -16.96 3.44
C PHE A 63 22.50 -15.72 4.19
N THR A 64 23.34 -14.69 4.23
CA THR A 64 22.99 -13.41 4.90
C THR A 64 22.29 -12.42 3.98
N SER A 65 22.09 -12.75 2.69
CA SER A 65 21.37 -11.91 1.72
C SER A 65 20.79 -12.74 0.58
N THR A 66 19.79 -12.18 -0.11
CA THR A 66 19.23 -12.76 -1.33
C THR A 66 20.24 -12.79 -2.47
N ASP A 67 21.09 -11.76 -2.59
CA ASP A 67 22.20 -11.76 -3.56
C ASP A 67 23.17 -12.93 -3.35
N ALA A 68 23.53 -13.25 -2.10
CA ALA A 68 24.41 -14.36 -1.79
C ALA A 68 23.73 -15.71 -2.11
N LEU A 69 22.43 -15.85 -1.81
CA LEU A 69 21.61 -17.00 -2.21
C LEU A 69 21.64 -17.18 -3.73
N TYR A 70 21.22 -16.17 -4.50
CA TYR A 70 21.08 -16.28 -5.95
C TYR A 70 22.43 -16.38 -6.68
N GLY A 71 23.51 -15.83 -6.09
CA GLY A 71 24.88 -16.02 -6.58
C GLY A 71 25.40 -17.45 -6.39
N ALA A 72 24.94 -18.17 -5.36
CA ALA A 72 25.25 -19.58 -5.15
C ALA A 72 24.38 -20.52 -6.01
N GLY A 73 23.16 -20.08 -6.37
CA GLY A 73 22.27 -20.75 -7.30
C GLY A 73 20.80 -20.43 -7.04
N VAL A 74 20.02 -20.36 -8.11
CA VAL A 74 18.57 -20.06 -8.02
C VAL A 74 17.80 -21.30 -7.54
N PRO A 75 17.02 -21.21 -6.44
CA PRO A 75 16.23 -22.34 -5.97
C PRO A 75 14.96 -22.54 -6.82
N ASP A 76 14.43 -23.79 -6.87
CA ASP A 76 13.13 -24.06 -7.48
C ASP A 76 11.99 -23.29 -6.80
N VAL A 77 12.03 -23.18 -5.46
CA VAL A 77 10.99 -22.54 -4.65
C VAL A 77 11.58 -21.59 -3.61
N VAL A 78 10.89 -20.46 -3.38
CA VAL A 78 11.20 -19.51 -2.30
C VAL A 78 9.99 -19.30 -1.40
N SER A 79 10.17 -19.38 -0.08
CA SER A 79 9.23 -18.89 0.93
C SER A 79 9.70 -17.53 1.44
N ILE A 80 8.86 -16.50 1.29
CA ILE A 80 9.11 -15.14 1.76
C ILE A 80 8.38 -14.96 3.08
N CYS A 81 9.15 -14.97 4.17
CA CYS A 81 8.71 -14.94 5.56
C CYS A 81 9.23 -13.69 6.30
N THR A 82 9.45 -12.60 5.55
CA THR A 82 10.00 -11.34 6.05
C THR A 82 8.91 -10.41 6.57
N TRP A 83 9.24 -9.16 6.89
CA TRP A 83 8.22 -8.16 7.19
C TRP A 83 7.45 -7.75 5.92
N PRO A 84 6.19 -7.30 6.03
CA PRO A 84 5.30 -7.07 4.89
C PRO A 84 5.84 -6.14 3.82
N GLY A 85 6.55 -5.07 4.19
CA GLY A 85 7.14 -4.12 3.24
C GLY A 85 8.20 -4.72 2.31
N LEU A 86 8.67 -5.94 2.60
CA LEU A 86 9.65 -6.66 1.78
C LEU A 86 9.00 -7.74 0.89
N HIS A 87 7.72 -8.06 1.06
CA HIS A 87 7.07 -9.16 0.35
C HIS A 87 7.07 -8.95 -1.17
N ALA A 88 6.54 -7.82 -1.64
CA ALA A 88 6.49 -7.50 -3.07
C ALA A 88 7.87 -7.38 -3.74
N PRO A 89 8.83 -6.58 -3.22
CA PRO A 89 10.14 -6.47 -3.87
C PRO A 89 10.89 -7.82 -3.90
N MET A 90 10.85 -8.62 -2.84
CA MET A 90 11.49 -9.94 -2.83
C MET A 90 10.79 -10.96 -3.74
N ALA A 91 9.46 -10.89 -3.86
CA ALA A 91 8.71 -11.75 -4.76
C ALA A 91 9.04 -11.44 -6.22
N ILE A 92 9.08 -10.17 -6.58
CA ILE A 92 9.47 -9.71 -7.92
C ILE A 92 10.92 -10.13 -8.22
N GLU A 93 11.85 -9.90 -7.30
CA GLU A 93 13.25 -10.34 -7.45
C GLU A 93 13.32 -11.86 -7.69
N ALA A 94 12.66 -12.67 -6.87
CA ALA A 94 12.66 -14.12 -7.01
C ALA A 94 12.16 -14.58 -8.40
N MET A 95 11.06 -13.98 -8.88
CA MET A 95 10.51 -14.26 -10.20
C MET A 95 11.48 -13.86 -11.33
N GLU A 96 12.14 -12.71 -11.23
CA GLU A 96 13.13 -12.25 -12.20
C GLU A 96 14.38 -13.14 -12.24
N ARG A 97 14.74 -13.75 -11.11
CA ARG A 97 15.83 -14.73 -11.03
C ARG A 97 15.45 -16.10 -11.62
N GLY A 98 14.16 -16.34 -11.91
CA GLY A 98 13.67 -17.59 -12.50
C GLY A 98 13.23 -18.65 -11.47
N VAL A 99 12.87 -18.24 -10.25
CA VAL A 99 12.24 -19.13 -9.26
C VAL A 99 10.88 -19.59 -9.80
N LYS A 100 10.57 -20.89 -9.68
CA LYS A 100 9.35 -21.49 -10.27
C LYS A 100 8.14 -21.39 -9.35
N GLY A 101 8.35 -21.39 -8.04
CA GLY A 101 7.28 -21.37 -7.05
C GLY A 101 7.56 -20.43 -5.88
N LEU A 102 6.56 -19.68 -5.42
CA LEU A 102 6.65 -18.83 -4.23
C LEU A 102 5.58 -19.19 -3.20
N ILE A 103 5.96 -19.19 -1.92
CA ILE A 103 5.02 -18.92 -0.82
C ILE A 103 5.30 -17.52 -0.30
N ILE A 104 4.29 -16.65 -0.26
CA ILE A 104 4.42 -15.29 0.25
C ILE A 104 3.57 -15.16 1.51
N GLU A 105 4.18 -14.73 2.61
CA GLU A 105 3.46 -14.45 3.85
C GLU A 105 2.42 -13.33 3.69
N LYS A 106 1.43 -13.33 4.59
CA LYS A 106 0.38 -12.30 4.61
C LYS A 106 0.79 -11.11 5.49
N PRO A 107 0.27 -9.89 5.24
CA PRO A 107 -0.47 -9.48 4.04
C PRO A 107 0.41 -9.59 2.79
N LEU A 108 -0.21 -9.81 1.62
CA LEU A 108 0.54 -10.06 0.38
C LEU A 108 1.46 -8.88 0.01
N ALA A 109 1.01 -7.67 0.25
CA ALA A 109 1.73 -6.42 -0.04
C ALA A 109 1.20 -5.28 0.85
N LEU A 110 1.84 -4.11 0.76
CA LEU A 110 1.46 -2.90 1.53
C LEU A 110 0.64 -1.87 0.73
N ASP A 111 0.34 -2.15 -0.54
CA ASP A 111 -0.62 -1.41 -1.36
C ASP A 111 -1.15 -2.27 -2.51
N VAL A 112 -2.21 -1.79 -3.18
CA VAL A 112 -2.86 -2.49 -4.30
C VAL A 112 -1.97 -2.57 -5.55
N ASP A 113 -1.12 -1.57 -5.79
CA ASP A 113 -0.25 -1.52 -6.95
C ASP A 113 0.84 -2.61 -6.88
N GLN A 114 1.38 -2.87 -5.69
CA GLN A 114 2.28 -3.97 -5.42
C GLN A 114 1.61 -5.34 -5.63
N ILE A 115 0.34 -5.50 -5.23
CA ILE A 115 -0.43 -6.73 -5.51
C ILE A 115 -0.53 -6.94 -7.03
N ASN A 116 -0.85 -5.87 -7.77
CA ASN A 116 -0.95 -5.90 -9.23
C ASN A 116 0.41 -6.17 -9.89
N ALA A 117 1.49 -5.61 -9.38
CA ALA A 117 2.85 -5.88 -9.84
C ALA A 117 3.24 -7.35 -9.63
N ILE A 118 2.91 -7.95 -8.48
CA ILE A 118 3.10 -9.38 -8.22
C ILE A 118 2.31 -10.22 -9.22
N ARG A 119 1.03 -9.91 -9.43
CA ARG A 119 0.17 -10.62 -10.40
C ARG A 119 0.72 -10.56 -11.82
N GLN A 120 1.11 -9.37 -12.26
CA GLN A 120 1.68 -9.17 -13.58
C GLN A 120 2.96 -9.97 -13.73
N LYS A 121 3.90 -9.84 -12.78
CA LYS A 121 5.18 -10.54 -12.84
C LYS A 121 5.03 -12.07 -12.77
N ALA A 122 4.09 -12.57 -11.98
CA ALA A 122 3.78 -13.99 -11.89
C ALA A 122 3.29 -14.54 -13.25
N LYS A 123 2.43 -13.77 -13.94
CA LYS A 123 1.96 -14.12 -15.29
C LYS A 123 3.08 -14.07 -16.33
N GLU A 124 3.94 -13.06 -16.28
CA GLU A 124 5.08 -12.91 -17.20
C GLU A 124 6.08 -14.07 -17.08
N THR A 125 6.32 -14.53 -15.86
CA THR A 125 7.34 -15.55 -15.55
C THR A 125 6.77 -16.96 -15.45
N ASN A 126 5.45 -17.13 -15.51
CA ASN A 126 4.73 -18.38 -15.22
C ASN A 126 5.07 -18.97 -13.85
N THR A 127 5.30 -18.10 -12.86
CA THR A 127 5.62 -18.50 -11.49
C THR A 127 4.35 -18.91 -10.75
N VAL A 128 4.36 -20.09 -10.11
CA VAL A 128 3.26 -20.53 -9.24
C VAL A 128 3.39 -19.84 -7.89
N ILE A 129 2.33 -19.16 -7.42
CA ILE A 129 2.37 -18.45 -6.15
C ILE A 129 1.25 -18.96 -5.24
N SER A 130 1.63 -19.30 -4.01
CA SER A 130 0.72 -19.50 -2.88
C SER A 130 0.86 -18.34 -1.89
N VAL A 131 -0.25 -17.75 -1.48
CA VAL A 131 -0.27 -16.78 -0.36
C VAL A 131 -0.49 -17.57 0.93
N ALA A 132 0.16 -17.18 2.03
CA ALA A 132 0.08 -17.90 3.31
C ALA A 132 -1.27 -17.70 4.05
N HIS A 133 -2.38 -18.06 3.40
CA HIS A 133 -3.70 -18.21 4.00
C HIS A 133 -4.02 -19.69 4.25
N GLN A 134 -3.12 -20.36 4.97
CA GLN A 134 -3.13 -21.80 5.24
C GLN A 134 -4.41 -22.31 5.91
N ARG A 135 -5.20 -21.43 6.54
CA ARG A 135 -6.47 -21.76 7.22
C ARG A 135 -7.50 -22.40 6.30
N ARG A 136 -7.39 -22.23 4.98
CA ARG A 136 -8.24 -22.94 4.01
C ARG A 136 -8.19 -24.45 4.21
N HIS A 137 -7.06 -24.99 4.68
CA HIS A 137 -6.89 -26.42 4.92
C HIS A 137 -7.33 -26.86 6.33
N GLU A 138 -7.58 -25.92 7.26
CA GLU A 138 -7.96 -26.29 8.63
C GLU A 138 -9.32 -27.02 8.66
N PRO A 139 -9.45 -28.11 9.44
CA PRO A 139 -10.67 -28.93 9.49
C PRO A 139 -11.95 -28.13 9.81
N ALA A 140 -11.83 -27.06 10.61
CA ALA A 140 -12.95 -26.16 10.91
C ALA A 140 -13.53 -25.54 9.63
N PHE A 141 -12.69 -24.91 8.81
CA PHE A 141 -13.12 -24.23 7.58
C PHE A 141 -13.58 -25.21 6.50
N GLN A 142 -12.94 -26.37 6.42
CA GLN A 142 -13.40 -27.46 5.55
C GLN A 142 -14.80 -27.97 5.95
N THR A 143 -15.08 -28.07 7.25
CA THR A 143 -16.39 -28.48 7.77
C THR A 143 -17.44 -27.41 7.53
N PHE A 144 -17.12 -26.13 7.80
CA PHE A 144 -18.00 -25.01 7.47
C PHE A 144 -18.34 -24.95 5.99
N LYS A 145 -17.36 -25.17 5.11
CA LYS A 145 -17.59 -25.21 3.66
C LYS A 145 -18.63 -26.26 3.28
N LYS A 146 -18.50 -27.49 3.82
CA LYS A 146 -19.48 -28.57 3.60
C LYS A 146 -20.88 -28.19 4.11
N ILE A 147 -20.99 -27.49 5.25
CA ILE A 147 -22.27 -27.02 5.79
C ILE A 147 -22.96 -26.03 4.83
N ILE A 148 -22.20 -25.11 4.23
CA ILE A 148 -22.70 -24.16 3.24
C ILE A 148 -23.08 -24.88 1.94
N GLU A 149 -22.22 -25.75 1.42
CA GLU A 149 -22.45 -26.49 0.17
C GLU A 149 -23.69 -27.40 0.24
N THR A 150 -23.96 -27.97 1.41
CA THR A 150 -25.17 -28.78 1.67
C THR A 150 -26.41 -27.94 2.01
N LYS A 151 -26.30 -26.60 1.96
CA LYS A 151 -27.39 -25.64 2.18
C LYS A 151 -28.12 -25.80 3.50
N ARG A 152 -27.44 -26.35 4.51
CA ARG A 152 -28.04 -26.64 5.82
C ARG A 152 -28.51 -25.39 6.55
N LEU A 153 -27.88 -24.25 6.29
CA LEU A 153 -28.24 -22.96 6.87
C LEU A 153 -29.18 -22.14 5.96
N GLY A 154 -29.52 -22.65 4.78
CA GLY A 154 -30.24 -21.94 3.73
C GLY A 154 -29.34 -21.50 2.58
N GLU A 155 -29.93 -20.80 1.60
CA GLU A 155 -29.23 -20.31 0.40
C GLU A 155 -28.32 -19.12 0.70
N GLN A 156 -28.78 -18.21 1.57
CA GLN A 156 -28.05 -17.01 1.96
C GLN A 156 -27.40 -17.21 3.32
N VAL A 157 -26.09 -16.97 3.39
CA VAL A 157 -25.27 -17.14 4.59
C VAL A 157 -24.48 -15.87 4.83
N ARG A 158 -24.49 -15.41 6.08
CA ARG A 158 -23.58 -14.39 6.59
C ARG A 158 -22.45 -15.04 7.37
N VAL A 159 -21.22 -14.68 7.02
CA VAL A 159 -20.02 -15.04 7.78
C VAL A 159 -19.76 -13.94 8.81
N GLU A 160 -19.71 -14.29 10.08
CA GLU A 160 -19.42 -13.38 11.20
C GLU A 160 -18.13 -13.82 11.85
N ALA A 161 -17.14 -12.94 11.99
CA ALA A 161 -15.86 -13.29 12.58
C ALA A 161 -15.31 -12.20 13.53
N CYS A 162 -14.77 -12.65 14.66
CA CYS A 162 -13.97 -11.84 15.57
C CYS A 162 -12.51 -12.30 15.48
N VAL A 163 -11.59 -11.37 15.30
CA VAL A 163 -10.15 -11.67 15.12
C VAL A 163 -9.42 -11.72 16.45
N GLY A 164 -9.95 -11.06 17.47
CA GLY A 164 -9.43 -11.01 18.82
C GLY A 164 -8.00 -10.47 18.98
N GLY A 165 -7.53 -10.38 20.23
CA GLY A 165 -6.12 -10.20 20.58
C GLY A 165 -5.49 -8.86 20.16
N ASN A 166 -6.29 -7.80 20.03
CA ASN A 166 -5.83 -6.47 19.57
C ASN A 166 -5.17 -6.48 18.16
N TRP A 167 -5.48 -7.47 17.34
CA TRP A 167 -4.99 -7.53 15.96
C TRP A 167 -5.74 -6.59 15.02
N ASP A 168 -5.12 -6.27 13.88
CA ASP A 168 -5.62 -5.31 12.90
C ASP A 168 -6.11 -5.96 11.60
N VAL A 169 -6.80 -5.15 10.79
CA VAL A 169 -7.40 -5.57 9.52
C VAL A 169 -6.36 -6.12 8.54
N LEU A 170 -5.22 -5.45 8.40
CA LEU A 170 -4.22 -5.80 7.39
C LEU A 170 -3.40 -7.02 7.82
N SER A 171 -3.00 -7.11 9.09
CA SER A 171 -2.12 -8.19 9.56
C SER A 171 -2.83 -9.51 9.81
N TRP A 172 -4.09 -9.51 10.27
CA TRP A 172 -4.76 -10.75 10.70
C TRP A 172 -6.17 -10.93 10.14
N THR A 173 -6.97 -9.87 10.01
CA THR A 173 -8.33 -10.01 9.44
C THR A 173 -8.30 -10.47 7.99
N THR A 174 -7.19 -10.29 7.29
CA THR A 174 -6.95 -10.90 5.97
C THR A 174 -7.17 -12.41 5.99
N HIS A 175 -6.91 -13.13 7.10
CA HIS A 175 -7.32 -14.53 7.23
C HIS A 175 -8.84 -14.72 7.16
N TRP A 176 -9.62 -13.88 7.86
CA TRP A 176 -11.08 -13.98 7.87
C TRP A 176 -11.75 -13.48 6.60
N PHE A 177 -11.17 -12.48 5.94
CA PHE A 177 -11.56 -12.11 4.59
C PHE A 177 -11.33 -13.27 3.60
N ASP A 178 -10.16 -13.90 3.66
CA ASP A 178 -9.86 -15.07 2.84
C ASP A 178 -10.80 -16.25 3.15
N MET A 179 -11.07 -16.53 4.43
CA MET A 179 -12.00 -17.59 4.82
C MET A 179 -13.42 -17.29 4.35
N ALA A 180 -13.90 -16.05 4.45
CA ALA A 180 -15.23 -15.70 3.94
C ALA A 180 -15.32 -15.93 2.43
N ASN A 181 -14.33 -15.49 1.65
CA ASN A 181 -14.28 -15.75 0.22
C ASN A 181 -14.24 -17.26 -0.09
N PHE A 182 -13.44 -18.02 0.66
CA PHE A 182 -13.33 -19.47 0.49
C PHE A 182 -14.64 -20.19 0.81
N LEU A 183 -15.33 -19.80 1.88
CA LEU A 183 -16.57 -20.40 2.34
C LEU A 183 -17.75 -20.06 1.41
N LEU A 184 -17.84 -18.80 0.96
CA LEU A 184 -18.92 -18.32 0.11
C LEU A 184 -18.67 -18.60 -1.38
N GLY A 185 -17.44 -18.91 -1.77
CA GLY A 185 -17.07 -19.30 -3.14
C GLY A 185 -16.96 -18.14 -4.14
N GLU A 186 -16.96 -16.90 -3.66
CA GLU A 186 -16.83 -15.69 -4.48
C GLU A 186 -16.16 -14.56 -3.68
N THR A 187 -16.00 -13.40 -4.30
CA THR A 187 -15.42 -12.19 -3.69
C THR A 187 -16.50 -11.13 -3.51
N PRO A 188 -16.39 -10.25 -2.51
CA PRO A 188 -17.42 -9.24 -2.27
C PRO A 188 -17.52 -8.23 -3.41
N GLN A 189 -18.72 -7.68 -3.62
CA GLN A 189 -18.97 -6.55 -4.51
C GLN A 189 -18.51 -5.23 -3.88
N TYR A 190 -18.74 -5.05 -2.58
CA TYR A 190 -18.31 -3.86 -1.86
C TYR A 190 -18.04 -4.13 -0.39
N MET A 191 -17.29 -3.19 0.21
CA MET A 191 -16.98 -3.13 1.63
C MET A 191 -17.52 -1.83 2.24
N LEU A 192 -17.95 -1.90 3.51
CA LEU A 192 -18.30 -0.78 4.37
C LEU A 192 -17.57 -0.93 5.70
N ALA A 193 -16.94 0.12 6.23
CA ALA A 193 -16.21 0.00 7.48
C ALA A 193 -16.21 1.26 8.36
N GLY A 194 -16.02 1.04 9.65
CA GLY A 194 -15.62 2.04 10.64
C GLY A 194 -14.39 1.56 11.39
N MET A 195 -13.44 2.45 11.65
CA MET A 195 -12.16 2.13 12.30
C MET A 195 -11.79 3.18 13.34
N ASP A 196 -11.26 2.72 14.47
CA ASP A 196 -10.58 3.58 15.46
C ASP A 196 -9.08 3.55 15.21
N VAL A 197 -8.52 4.69 14.80
CA VAL A 197 -7.14 4.79 14.32
C VAL A 197 -6.35 5.78 15.20
N THR A 198 -5.22 5.32 15.74
CA THR A 198 -4.22 6.13 16.44
C THR A 198 -2.86 6.00 15.75
N ASP A 199 -1.74 6.23 16.43
CA ASP A 199 -0.36 6.07 15.95
C ASP A 199 0.17 4.62 16.01
N LYS A 200 -0.70 3.64 16.27
CA LYS A 200 -0.34 2.23 16.39
C LYS A 200 0.33 1.71 15.11
N ARG A 201 1.47 1.03 15.26
CA ARG A 201 2.16 0.34 14.17
C ARG A 201 2.52 -1.09 14.53
N ILE A 202 2.35 -2.00 13.58
CA ILE A 202 2.78 -3.40 13.70
C ILE A 202 3.59 -3.71 12.44
N TYR A 203 4.74 -4.38 12.59
CA TYR A 203 5.65 -4.74 11.48
C TYR A 203 6.06 -3.57 10.55
N GLY A 204 6.02 -2.35 11.07
CA GLY A 204 6.39 -1.13 10.35
C GLY A 204 5.26 -0.39 9.65
N HIS A 205 4.06 -0.98 9.51
CA HIS A 205 2.89 -0.33 8.88
C HIS A 205 1.87 0.15 9.91
N ALA A 206 1.07 1.14 9.54
CA ALA A 206 -0.04 1.68 10.32
C ALA A 206 -1.16 0.64 10.55
N CYS A 207 -1.69 0.61 11.77
CA CYS A 207 -2.75 -0.32 12.19
C CYS A 207 -3.82 0.41 12.99
N GLU A 208 -5.06 -0.08 12.91
CA GLU A 208 -6.15 0.41 13.75
C GLU A 208 -6.16 -0.29 15.12
N ASN A 209 -6.84 0.33 16.09
CA ASN A 209 -7.07 -0.26 17.42
C ASN A 209 -8.26 -1.22 17.38
N ALA A 210 -9.31 -0.85 16.65
CA ALA A 210 -10.53 -1.62 16.50
C ALA A 210 -11.23 -1.26 15.17
N SER A 211 -12.01 -2.19 14.64
CA SER A 211 -12.77 -2.00 13.42
C SER A 211 -14.07 -2.80 13.42
N ILE A 212 -15.04 -2.29 12.67
CA ILE A 212 -16.19 -3.03 12.18
C ILE A 212 -16.19 -2.96 10.67
N VAL A 213 -16.24 -4.12 10.02
CA VAL A 213 -16.20 -4.24 8.56
C VAL A 213 -17.38 -5.08 8.10
N PHE A 214 -18.13 -4.58 7.13
CA PHE A 214 -19.19 -5.27 6.42
C PHE A 214 -18.79 -5.50 4.96
N ALA A 215 -19.10 -6.69 4.44
CA ALA A 215 -18.86 -7.10 3.06
C ALA A 215 -20.15 -7.65 2.45
N GLU A 216 -20.54 -7.19 1.25
CA GLU A 216 -21.67 -7.74 0.50
C GLU A 216 -21.16 -8.53 -0.70
N TYR A 217 -21.74 -9.71 -0.95
CA TYR A 217 -21.43 -10.57 -2.10
C TYR A 217 -22.57 -10.61 -3.11
N SER A 218 -22.30 -11.02 -4.35
CA SER A 218 -23.23 -10.86 -5.46
C SER A 218 -24.52 -11.69 -5.36
N ASN A 219 -24.48 -12.78 -4.60
CA ASN A 219 -25.63 -13.66 -4.35
C ASN A 219 -26.45 -13.30 -3.09
N GLY A 220 -26.17 -12.16 -2.45
CA GLY A 220 -26.81 -11.75 -1.20
C GLY A 220 -26.21 -12.41 0.05
N ASN A 221 -25.12 -13.16 -0.07
CA ASN A 221 -24.28 -13.49 1.07
C ASN A 221 -23.57 -12.24 1.60
N SER A 222 -23.18 -12.27 2.87
CA SER A 222 -22.51 -11.13 3.50
C SER A 222 -21.42 -11.57 4.49
N GLY A 223 -20.56 -10.64 4.86
CA GLY A 223 -19.53 -10.81 5.88
C GLY A 223 -19.57 -9.68 6.91
N VAL A 224 -19.38 -10.00 8.19
CA VAL A 224 -19.16 -9.03 9.27
C VAL A 224 -17.91 -9.42 10.03
N PHE A 225 -16.96 -8.49 10.12
CA PHE A 225 -15.65 -8.73 10.72
C PHE A 225 -15.37 -7.67 11.78
N LEU A 226 -14.95 -8.13 12.95
CA LEU A 226 -14.67 -7.28 14.10
C LEU A 226 -13.20 -7.43 14.53
N THR A 227 -12.52 -6.30 14.71
CA THR A 227 -11.22 -6.21 15.39
C THR A 227 -11.34 -5.33 16.63
N GLY A 228 -10.47 -5.52 17.63
CA GLY A 228 -10.50 -4.74 18.85
C GLY A 228 -9.93 -5.45 20.08
N PRO A 229 -10.19 -4.92 21.29
CA PRO A 229 -9.62 -5.40 22.54
C PRO A 229 -10.27 -6.67 23.10
N LEU A 230 -11.17 -7.30 22.33
CA LEU A 230 -11.70 -8.61 22.69
C LEU A 230 -10.60 -9.65 22.52
N ASP A 231 -10.46 -10.58 23.45
CA ASP A 231 -9.52 -11.70 23.31
C ASP A 231 -10.14 -12.88 22.52
N GLU A 232 -11.40 -12.76 22.12
CA GLU A 232 -12.13 -13.81 21.43
C GLU A 232 -11.74 -13.91 19.95
N ILE A 233 -11.28 -15.09 19.54
CA ILE A 233 -11.16 -15.49 18.14
C ILE A 233 -12.35 -16.40 17.83
N SER A 234 -13.25 -15.98 16.94
CA SER A 234 -14.43 -16.77 16.61
C SER A 234 -14.87 -16.59 15.16
N VAL A 235 -15.53 -17.64 14.67
CA VAL A 235 -16.23 -17.65 13.38
C VAL A 235 -17.61 -18.28 13.54
N ARG A 236 -18.59 -17.65 12.94
CA ARG A 236 -19.99 -18.07 12.93
C ARG A 236 -20.57 -17.89 11.53
N LEU A 237 -21.38 -18.84 11.12
CA LEU A 237 -22.22 -18.77 9.94
C LEU A 237 -23.66 -18.60 10.37
N THR A 238 -24.35 -17.61 9.82
CA THR A 238 -25.76 -17.35 10.10
C THR A 238 -26.54 -17.39 8.79
N GLY A 239 -27.51 -18.28 8.67
CA GLY A 239 -28.44 -18.32 7.55
C GLY A 239 -29.89 -18.40 8.02
N PRO A 240 -30.88 -18.34 7.11
CA PRO A 240 -32.30 -18.34 7.47
C PRO A 240 -32.76 -19.62 8.19
N ASN A 241 -32.06 -20.74 7.98
CA ASN A 241 -32.46 -22.04 8.55
C ASN A 241 -31.65 -22.43 9.80
N GLY A 242 -30.66 -21.62 10.20
CA GLY A 242 -29.86 -21.93 11.37
C GLY A 242 -28.52 -21.20 11.44
N ILE A 243 -27.74 -21.59 12.44
CA ILE A 243 -26.42 -21.05 12.72
C ILE A 243 -25.42 -22.20 12.84
N ALA A 244 -24.21 -22.02 12.32
CA ALA A 244 -23.07 -22.89 12.65
C ALA A 244 -21.96 -22.08 13.31
N MET A 245 -21.32 -22.59 14.35
CA MET A 245 -20.22 -21.90 15.03
C MET A 245 -19.18 -22.87 15.59
N GLN A 246 -17.93 -22.45 15.63
CA GLN A 246 -16.87 -23.24 16.25
C GLN A 246 -16.90 -23.07 17.76
N ARG A 247 -16.79 -24.18 18.49
CA ARG A 247 -16.68 -24.22 19.95
C ARG A 247 -15.61 -25.22 20.37
N GLY A 248 -14.41 -24.71 20.66
CA GLY A 248 -13.25 -25.56 20.94
C GLY A 248 -12.92 -26.43 19.73
N ASP A 249 -12.88 -27.74 19.94
CA ASP A 249 -12.57 -28.75 18.92
C ASP A 249 -13.82 -29.26 18.17
N ASP A 250 -14.97 -28.58 18.32
CA ASP A 250 -16.22 -28.95 17.67
C ASP A 250 -16.81 -27.80 16.83
N ILE A 251 -17.66 -28.16 15.86
CA ILE A 251 -18.59 -27.26 15.19
C ILE A 251 -20.01 -27.57 15.69
N LEU A 252 -20.68 -26.58 16.24
CA LEU A 252 -22.10 -26.67 16.59
C LEU A 252 -22.94 -26.17 15.43
N VAL A 253 -23.93 -26.97 15.01
CA VAL A 253 -24.94 -26.59 14.01
C VAL A 253 -26.30 -26.57 14.69
N CYS A 254 -26.90 -25.39 14.76
CA CYS A 254 -28.18 -25.15 15.42
C CYS A 254 -29.23 -24.82 14.35
N THR A 255 -30.23 -25.68 14.17
CA THR A 255 -31.36 -25.48 13.26
C THR A 255 -32.68 -25.65 14.03
N SER A 256 -33.83 -25.52 13.33
CA SER A 256 -35.14 -25.84 13.90
C SER A 256 -35.30 -27.33 14.26
N GLU A 257 -34.47 -28.21 13.71
CA GLU A 257 -34.49 -29.66 13.97
C GLU A 257 -33.71 -30.03 15.25
N GLY A 258 -32.86 -29.13 15.74
CA GLY A 258 -32.08 -29.33 16.96
C GLY A 258 -30.65 -28.80 16.87
N VAL A 259 -29.82 -29.25 17.80
CA VAL A 259 -28.38 -28.92 17.85
C VAL A 259 -27.59 -30.18 17.54
N GLU A 260 -26.74 -30.11 16.52
CA GLU A 260 -25.75 -31.13 16.18
C GLU A 260 -24.35 -30.63 16.56
N THR A 261 -23.53 -31.55 17.08
CA THR A 261 -22.11 -31.31 17.34
C THR A 261 -21.28 -32.15 16.36
N ILE A 262 -20.46 -31.50 15.56
CA ILE A 262 -19.55 -32.14 14.60
C ILE A 262 -18.12 -32.02 15.15
N PRO A 263 -17.49 -33.12 15.58
CA PRO A 263 -16.12 -33.08 16.06
C PRO A 263 -15.13 -32.78 14.93
N LEU A 264 -14.14 -31.94 15.21
CA LEU A 264 -13.09 -31.61 14.27
C LEU A 264 -11.94 -32.61 14.32
N GLU A 265 -11.36 -32.87 13.16
CA GLU A 265 -10.13 -33.64 13.06
C GLU A 265 -8.96 -32.87 13.72
N THR A 266 -8.11 -33.58 14.47
CA THR A 266 -6.97 -33.01 15.19
C THR A 266 -5.65 -33.35 14.51
N GLY A 267 -4.58 -32.60 14.81
CA GLY A 267 -3.24 -32.88 14.29
C GLY A 267 -2.98 -32.45 12.84
N HIS A 268 -3.88 -31.64 12.26
CA HIS A 268 -3.69 -31.10 10.92
C HIS A 268 -2.61 -30.00 10.89
N GLU A 269 -1.55 -30.20 10.11
CA GLU A 269 -0.47 -29.21 9.89
C GLU A 269 -0.70 -28.44 8.59
N ALA A 270 -1.34 -27.26 8.66
CA ALA A 270 -1.73 -26.54 7.43
C ALA A 270 -0.57 -26.16 6.50
N PHE A 271 0.59 -25.77 7.04
CA PHE A 271 1.77 -25.46 6.23
C PHE A 271 2.33 -26.68 5.50
N ARG A 272 2.16 -27.89 6.05
CA ARG A 272 2.55 -29.13 5.37
C ARG A 272 1.81 -29.28 4.04
N THR A 273 0.50 -29.03 4.06
CA THR A 273 -0.37 -29.13 2.88
C THR A 273 -0.04 -28.02 1.87
N VAL A 274 0.08 -26.78 2.31
CA VAL A 274 0.45 -25.65 1.43
C VAL A 274 1.79 -25.89 0.72
N CYS A 275 2.80 -26.37 1.45
CA CYS A 275 4.10 -26.70 0.88
C CYS A 275 4.01 -27.84 -0.14
N ALA A 276 3.26 -28.90 0.17
CA ALA A 276 3.05 -30.03 -0.74
C ALA A 276 2.38 -29.60 -2.06
N GLU A 277 1.30 -28.82 -1.97
CA GLU A 277 0.56 -28.34 -3.14
C GLU A 277 1.43 -27.48 -4.05
N LEU A 278 2.19 -26.54 -3.48
CA LEU A 278 3.10 -25.71 -4.27
C LEU A 278 4.17 -26.57 -4.99
N LEU A 279 4.79 -27.50 -4.27
CA LEU A 279 5.81 -28.38 -4.85
C LEU A 279 5.24 -29.28 -5.96
N GLN A 280 3.97 -29.68 -5.89
CA GLN A 280 3.31 -30.44 -6.95
C GLN A 280 2.93 -29.54 -8.14
N ALA A 281 2.43 -28.33 -7.87
CA ALA A 281 2.00 -27.38 -8.88
C ALA A 281 3.15 -26.93 -9.79
N ILE A 282 4.36 -26.71 -9.25
CA ILE A 282 5.53 -26.35 -10.07
C ILE A 282 5.98 -27.47 -11.04
N ASP A 283 5.53 -28.71 -10.82
CA ASP A 283 5.78 -29.85 -11.72
C ASP A 283 4.59 -30.10 -12.68
N GLY A 284 3.65 -29.15 -12.79
CA GLY A 284 2.44 -29.29 -13.60
C GLY A 284 1.26 -29.99 -12.90
N GLY A 285 1.32 -30.13 -11.57
CA GLY A 285 0.19 -30.55 -10.75
C GLY A 285 -0.93 -29.49 -10.67
N PRO A 286 -2.00 -29.76 -9.89
CA PRO A 286 -3.11 -28.84 -9.72
C PRO A 286 -2.69 -27.48 -9.15
N GLU A 287 -3.48 -26.44 -9.43
CA GLU A 287 -3.29 -25.13 -8.81
C GLU A 287 -3.48 -25.23 -7.28
N PRO A 288 -2.58 -24.64 -6.45
CA PRO A 288 -2.72 -24.67 -5.00
C PRO A 288 -4.03 -24.03 -4.53
N LEU A 289 -4.61 -24.54 -3.45
CA LEU A 289 -5.85 -24.00 -2.89
C LEU A 289 -5.70 -22.54 -2.44
N CYS A 290 -4.50 -22.21 -1.94
CA CYS A 290 -4.12 -20.88 -1.49
C CYS A 290 -3.41 -20.06 -2.60
N SER A 291 -3.77 -20.26 -3.87
CA SER A 291 -3.12 -19.56 -4.99
C SER A 291 -3.28 -18.05 -4.94
N LEU A 292 -2.37 -17.33 -5.62
CA LEU A 292 -2.44 -15.88 -5.78
C LEU A 292 -3.81 -15.40 -6.26
N LYS A 293 -4.41 -16.09 -7.23
CA LYS A 293 -5.73 -15.76 -7.76
C LYS A 293 -6.79 -15.78 -6.66
N ASN A 294 -6.76 -16.79 -5.80
CA ASN A 294 -7.80 -16.98 -4.81
C ASN A 294 -7.61 -16.14 -3.55
N CYS A 295 -6.36 -15.82 -3.21
CA CYS A 295 -6.00 -15.27 -1.90
C CYS A 295 -5.61 -13.79 -1.91
N ALA A 296 -5.14 -13.25 -3.04
CA ALA A 296 -4.72 -11.85 -3.11
C ALA A 296 -5.84 -10.86 -2.75
N VAL A 297 -7.09 -11.22 -3.07
CA VAL A 297 -8.27 -10.38 -2.81
C VAL A 297 -8.49 -10.11 -1.33
N ALA A 298 -8.03 -10.98 -0.43
CA ALA A 298 -8.13 -10.72 1.01
C ALA A 298 -7.33 -9.48 1.45
N THR A 299 -6.20 -9.22 0.80
CA THR A 299 -5.42 -8.00 1.07
C THR A 299 -6.10 -6.78 0.45
N GLU A 300 -6.73 -6.90 -0.73
CA GLU A 300 -7.55 -5.83 -1.31
C GLU A 300 -8.77 -5.48 -0.45
N MET A 301 -9.42 -6.49 0.15
CA MET A 301 -10.53 -6.28 1.08
C MET A 301 -10.10 -5.46 2.29
N ALA A 302 -8.86 -5.65 2.78
CA ALA A 302 -8.30 -4.80 3.83
C ALA A 302 -8.17 -3.34 3.39
N TYR A 303 -7.66 -3.08 2.18
CA TYR A 303 -7.59 -1.72 1.63
C TYR A 303 -8.95 -1.11 1.37
N ALA A 304 -9.91 -1.87 0.85
CA ALA A 304 -11.28 -1.42 0.66
C ALA A 304 -11.95 -1.05 1.99
N ALA A 305 -11.73 -1.84 3.04
CA ALA A 305 -12.22 -1.52 4.38
C ALA A 305 -11.57 -0.24 4.92
N GLN A 306 -10.25 -0.10 4.83
CA GLN A 306 -9.55 1.12 5.27
C GLN A 306 -10.02 2.35 4.49
N GLU A 307 -10.19 2.24 3.18
CA GLU A 307 -10.67 3.33 2.33
C GLU A 307 -12.13 3.69 2.63
N SER A 308 -12.96 2.69 2.93
CA SER A 308 -14.33 2.91 3.36
C SER A 308 -14.37 3.66 4.69
N ALA A 309 -13.55 3.27 5.66
CA ALA A 309 -13.44 3.97 6.94
C ALA A 309 -12.92 5.41 6.76
N ARG A 310 -11.95 5.63 5.87
CA ARG A 310 -11.42 6.97 5.58
C ARG A 310 -12.47 7.87 4.92
N THR A 311 -13.22 7.34 3.96
CA THR A 311 -14.14 8.14 3.12
C THR A 311 -15.58 8.16 3.62
N GLN A 312 -15.93 7.31 4.59
CA GLN A 312 -17.29 7.08 5.09
C GLN A 312 -18.28 6.70 3.96
N ARG A 313 -17.79 5.98 2.95
CA ARG A 313 -18.55 5.52 1.78
C ARG A 313 -18.31 4.04 1.54
N LYS A 314 -19.21 3.39 0.81
CA LYS A 314 -18.95 2.03 0.30
C LYS A 314 -17.79 2.08 -0.70
N VAL A 315 -16.95 1.06 -0.68
CA VAL A 315 -15.85 0.88 -1.64
C VAL A 315 -16.10 -0.41 -2.42
N GLU A 316 -16.23 -0.29 -3.73
CA GLU A 316 -16.46 -1.41 -4.64
C GLU A 316 -15.15 -2.14 -4.93
N LEU A 317 -15.21 -3.47 -5.14
CA LEU A 317 -14.06 -4.26 -5.57
C LEU A 317 -14.14 -4.62 -7.06
N PRO A 318 -13.00 -4.70 -7.77
CA PRO A 318 -11.63 -4.50 -7.27
C PRO A 318 -11.32 -3.03 -6.96
N VAL A 319 -10.45 -2.80 -5.97
CA VAL A 319 -10.08 -1.44 -5.54
C VAL A 319 -9.30 -0.73 -6.64
N SER A 320 -9.73 0.48 -7.00
CA SER A 320 -9.13 1.27 -8.09
C SER A 320 -8.01 2.23 -7.65
N THR A 321 -7.78 2.39 -6.34
CA THR A 321 -6.82 3.33 -5.76
C THR A 321 -5.59 2.62 -5.16
N GLY A 322 -4.40 3.19 -5.40
CA GLY A 322 -3.09 2.57 -5.14
C GLY A 322 -2.31 3.10 -3.92
N PHE A 323 -2.96 3.30 -2.76
CA PHE A 323 -2.27 3.74 -1.54
C PHE A 323 -2.79 3.00 -0.29
N ALA A 324 -2.03 3.04 0.81
CA ALA A 324 -2.44 2.52 2.11
C ALA A 324 -3.35 3.54 2.84
N PRO A 325 -4.69 3.40 2.85
CA PRO A 325 -5.58 4.45 3.30
C PRO A 325 -5.46 4.75 4.80
N ILE A 326 -5.06 3.76 5.59
CA ILE A 326 -4.88 3.93 7.04
C ILE A 326 -3.70 4.85 7.40
N GLU A 327 -2.65 4.90 6.58
CA GLU A 327 -1.53 5.84 6.77
C GLU A 327 -2.01 7.30 6.68
N LEU A 328 -3.07 7.58 5.90
CA LEU A 328 -3.71 8.89 5.86
C LEU A 328 -4.62 9.13 7.08
N MET A 329 -5.31 8.10 7.56
CA MET A 329 -6.19 8.20 8.73
C MET A 329 -5.43 8.47 10.03
N GLN A 330 -4.20 7.95 10.20
CA GLN A 330 -3.33 8.24 11.37
C GLN A 330 -2.89 9.70 11.44
N HIS A 331 -2.90 10.37 10.29
CA HIS A 331 -2.59 11.78 10.18
C HIS A 331 -3.81 12.55 9.70
N PRO A 332 -4.92 12.58 10.48
CA PRO A 332 -6.12 13.26 10.09
C PRO A 332 -5.83 14.76 10.12
N THR A 333 -5.39 15.28 8.99
CA THR A 333 -5.42 16.72 8.77
C THR A 333 -6.90 17.02 8.56
N GLN A 334 -7.54 17.66 9.56
CA GLN A 334 -8.61 18.58 9.22
C GLN A 334 -7.95 19.65 8.37
N SER A 335 -7.84 19.36 7.08
CA SER A 335 -7.11 20.21 6.18
C SER A 335 -7.77 21.57 6.21
N LEU A 336 -6.96 22.60 6.43
CA LEU A 336 -7.43 23.97 6.44
C LEU A 336 -7.78 24.45 5.02
N LEU A 337 -7.55 23.61 4.01
CA LEU A 337 -7.94 23.82 2.62
C LEU A 337 -9.33 23.25 2.28
N ARG A 338 -10.06 22.70 3.24
CA ARG A 338 -11.43 22.19 3.00
C ARG A 338 -12.29 23.23 2.27
N ARG A 339 -13.03 22.76 1.26
CA ARG A 339 -13.92 23.53 0.39
C ARG A 339 -13.25 24.55 -0.51
N LYS A 340 -11.91 24.59 -0.56
CA LYS A 340 -11.19 25.41 -1.53
C LYS A 340 -11.34 24.82 -2.92
N ARG A 341 -11.53 25.67 -3.93
CA ARG A 341 -11.62 25.29 -5.34
C ARG A 341 -10.25 25.45 -5.97
N VAL A 342 -9.79 24.42 -6.67
CA VAL A 342 -8.43 24.39 -7.22
C VAL A 342 -8.49 24.16 -8.71
N LEU A 343 -7.64 24.90 -9.43
CA LEU A 343 -7.38 24.69 -10.84
C LEU A 343 -5.96 24.14 -11.00
N VAL A 344 -5.84 22.99 -11.65
CA VAL A 344 -4.56 22.39 -12.03
C VAL A 344 -4.39 22.55 -13.54
N TYR A 345 -3.40 23.33 -13.95
CA TYR A 345 -2.98 23.46 -15.34
C TYR A 345 -1.78 22.54 -15.57
N ALA A 346 -2.02 21.40 -16.22
CA ALA A 346 -1.05 20.31 -16.31
C ALA A 346 -1.08 19.58 -17.65
N ASP A 347 0.02 18.95 -18.06
CA ASP A 347 0.03 18.05 -19.22
C ASP A 347 -0.18 16.58 -18.81
N ALA A 348 -0.64 15.74 -19.74
CA ALA A 348 -0.97 14.34 -19.48
C ALA A 348 0.25 13.39 -19.51
N HIS A 349 1.37 13.84 -20.07
CA HIS A 349 2.50 12.97 -20.44
C HIS A 349 3.70 13.10 -19.52
N PHE A 350 3.74 14.11 -18.63
CA PHE A 350 4.89 14.31 -17.76
C PHE A 350 4.78 13.56 -16.43
N GLY A 351 5.79 12.72 -16.17
CA GLY A 351 5.92 11.93 -14.94
C GLY A 351 4.96 10.75 -14.91
N SER A 352 5.41 9.58 -14.44
CA SER A 352 4.65 8.31 -14.42
C SER A 352 3.35 8.39 -13.60
N GLY A 353 2.31 9.06 -14.13
CA GLY A 353 1.05 9.39 -13.48
C GLY A 353 1.13 10.58 -12.48
N GLY A 354 2.12 11.46 -12.62
CA GLY A 354 2.36 12.55 -11.65
C GLY A 354 1.21 13.55 -11.54
N ARG A 355 0.54 13.85 -12.66
CA ARG A 355 -0.67 14.68 -12.71
C ARG A 355 -1.80 14.07 -11.89
N GLU A 356 -2.12 12.80 -12.11
CA GLU A 356 -3.20 12.09 -11.42
C GLU A 356 -2.94 12.05 -9.91
N GLY A 357 -1.71 11.75 -9.50
CA GLY A 357 -1.33 11.74 -8.08
C GLY A 357 -1.45 13.10 -7.41
N LEU A 358 -1.03 14.18 -8.10
CA LEU A 358 -1.18 15.55 -7.62
C LEU A 358 -2.66 15.94 -7.48
N THR A 359 -3.48 15.62 -8.47
CA THR A 359 -4.93 15.87 -8.44
C THR A 359 -5.58 15.15 -7.27
N GLU A 360 -5.32 13.85 -7.09
CA GLU A 360 -5.85 13.05 -5.97
C GLU A 360 -5.41 13.61 -4.61
N ALA A 361 -4.16 14.07 -4.48
CA ALA A 361 -3.67 14.71 -3.27
C ALA A 361 -4.42 16.02 -2.97
N ILE A 362 -4.63 16.87 -3.97
CA ILE A 362 -5.38 18.13 -3.83
C ILE A 362 -6.83 17.87 -3.45
N GLU A 363 -7.52 16.95 -4.13
CA GLU A 363 -8.92 16.59 -3.83
C GLU A 363 -9.04 16.00 -2.42
N SER A 364 -8.06 15.20 -1.99
CA SER A 364 -8.00 14.69 -0.62
C SER A 364 -7.82 15.81 0.42
N LEU A 365 -7.08 16.87 0.12
CA LEU A 365 -6.88 18.00 1.03
C LEU A 365 -8.08 18.96 1.03
N THR A 366 -8.74 19.12 -0.10
CA THR A 366 -9.78 20.14 -0.27
C THR A 366 -11.19 19.62 -0.10
N GLU A 367 -11.41 18.30 -0.24
CA GLU A 367 -12.73 17.67 -0.26
C GLU A 367 -13.65 18.23 -1.36
N THR A 368 -13.04 18.77 -2.43
CA THR A 368 -13.71 19.28 -3.62
C THR A 368 -13.10 18.62 -4.85
N GLN A 369 -13.88 18.56 -5.93
CA GLN A 369 -13.36 18.13 -7.23
C GLN A 369 -12.44 19.22 -7.77
N THR A 370 -11.27 18.82 -8.29
CA THR A 370 -10.30 19.73 -8.89
C THR A 370 -10.63 19.97 -10.36
N LEU A 371 -10.56 21.24 -10.80
CA LEU A 371 -10.65 21.57 -12.22
C LEU A 371 -9.28 21.34 -12.87
N VAL A 372 -9.16 20.31 -13.71
CA VAL A 372 -7.93 20.03 -14.45
C VAL A 372 -8.07 20.53 -15.88
N ILE A 373 -7.13 21.37 -16.32
CA ILE A 373 -7.01 21.83 -17.71
C ILE A 373 -5.75 21.22 -18.30
N ASP A 374 -5.93 20.50 -19.41
CA ASP A 374 -4.83 19.89 -20.15
C ASP A 374 -4.06 20.95 -20.93
N ALA A 375 -2.84 21.24 -20.49
CA ALA A 375 -1.98 22.27 -21.05
C ALA A 375 -1.54 21.99 -22.50
N GLU A 376 -1.63 20.74 -22.97
CA GLU A 376 -1.39 20.40 -24.38
C GLU A 376 -2.58 20.69 -25.28
N GLN A 377 -3.79 20.70 -24.72
CA GLN A 377 -5.03 20.77 -25.49
C GLN A 377 -5.70 22.13 -25.42
N GLN A 378 -5.49 22.89 -24.34
CA GLN A 378 -6.25 24.11 -24.08
C GLN A 378 -5.41 25.21 -23.42
N SER A 379 -5.68 26.47 -23.80
CA SER A 379 -5.22 27.67 -23.09
C SER A 379 -5.86 27.78 -21.70
N LEU A 380 -5.13 28.35 -20.75
CA LEU A 380 -5.73 28.83 -19.50
C LEU A 380 -6.35 30.21 -19.75
N THR A 381 -7.63 30.39 -19.46
CA THR A 381 -8.34 31.65 -19.68
C THR A 381 -8.80 32.30 -18.38
N GLN A 382 -9.19 33.57 -18.45
CA GLN A 382 -9.77 34.30 -17.32
C GLN A 382 -11.07 33.65 -16.80
N ALA A 383 -11.87 33.05 -17.69
CA ALA A 383 -13.12 32.39 -17.31
C ALA A 383 -12.86 31.19 -16.40
N ASP A 384 -11.80 30.43 -16.66
CA ASP A 384 -11.41 29.26 -15.88
C ASP A 384 -10.98 29.63 -14.45
N THR A 385 -10.39 30.81 -14.28
CA THR A 385 -9.91 31.29 -12.97
C THR A 385 -11.01 31.80 -12.03
N GLY A 386 -12.26 31.92 -12.50
CA GLY A 386 -13.30 32.72 -11.82
C GLY A 386 -13.60 32.28 -10.39
N GLU A 387 -13.83 30.99 -10.20
CA GLU A 387 -14.20 30.41 -8.92
C GLU A 387 -12.99 29.86 -8.13
N THR A 388 -11.82 29.85 -8.73
CA THR A 388 -10.62 29.21 -8.16
C THR A 388 -10.10 30.00 -6.94
N ASP A 389 -9.67 29.29 -5.90
CA ASP A 389 -8.96 29.85 -4.72
C ASP A 389 -7.44 29.89 -4.94
N PHE A 390 -6.88 28.88 -5.61
CA PHE A 390 -5.46 28.82 -5.99
C PHE A 390 -5.23 28.01 -7.27
N ILE A 391 -4.22 28.41 -8.04
CA ILE A 391 -3.82 27.72 -9.29
C ILE A 391 -2.56 26.90 -9.04
N VAL A 392 -2.50 25.71 -9.64
CA VAL A 392 -1.34 24.83 -9.64
C VAL A 392 -0.85 24.62 -11.07
N ILE A 393 0.45 24.82 -11.32
CA ILE A 393 1.10 24.58 -12.61
C ILE A 393 1.93 23.31 -12.53
N TYR A 394 1.67 22.34 -13.41
CA TYR A 394 2.42 21.08 -13.50
C TYR A 394 2.54 20.62 -14.96
N HIS A 395 3.42 21.23 -15.75
CA HIS A 395 3.63 20.84 -17.14
C HIS A 395 5.00 21.25 -17.65
N THR A 396 5.30 20.87 -18.89
CA THR A 396 6.60 21.09 -19.55
C THR A 396 6.54 21.85 -20.88
N GLN A 397 5.38 22.43 -21.21
CA GLN A 397 5.20 23.24 -22.42
C GLN A 397 6.28 24.32 -22.60
N LYS A 398 6.79 24.43 -23.83
CA LYS A 398 7.85 25.38 -24.20
C LYS A 398 7.35 26.81 -24.34
N GLU A 399 6.09 26.99 -24.70
CA GLU A 399 5.52 28.31 -24.97
C GLU A 399 4.18 28.49 -24.25
N ALA A 400 3.98 29.68 -23.68
CA ALA A 400 2.68 30.14 -23.20
C ALA A 400 2.09 31.05 -24.27
N ASN A 401 0.90 30.73 -24.77
CA ASN A 401 0.15 31.62 -25.64
C ASN A 401 -0.32 32.88 -24.89
N SER A 402 -0.77 33.89 -25.63
CA SER A 402 -1.16 35.19 -25.06
C SER A 402 -2.31 35.09 -24.05
N GLU A 403 -3.24 34.15 -24.23
CA GLU A 403 -4.38 33.98 -23.32
C GLU A 403 -3.91 33.47 -21.95
N THR A 404 -3.10 32.41 -21.94
CA THR A 404 -2.49 31.83 -20.73
C THR A 404 -1.61 32.87 -20.02
N ARG A 405 -0.81 33.65 -20.79
CA ARG A 405 0.01 34.73 -20.21
C ARG A 405 -0.84 35.77 -19.49
N ASN A 406 -1.84 36.30 -20.19
CA ASN A 406 -2.75 37.29 -19.63
C ASN A 406 -3.55 36.74 -18.43
N ALA A 407 -3.91 35.45 -18.45
CA ALA A 407 -4.57 34.77 -17.34
C ALA A 407 -3.71 34.78 -16.07
N LEU A 408 -2.48 34.29 -16.17
CA LEU A 408 -1.57 34.15 -15.04
C LEU A 408 -1.01 35.48 -14.54
N GLU A 409 -0.65 36.41 -15.43
CA GLU A 409 -0.14 37.72 -15.00
C GLU A 409 -1.19 38.47 -14.19
N LYS A 410 -2.44 38.48 -14.66
CA LYS A 410 -3.52 39.11 -13.90
C LYS A 410 -3.77 38.38 -12.57
N TRP A 411 -3.71 37.05 -12.55
CA TRP A 411 -3.86 36.25 -11.34
C TRP A 411 -2.81 36.60 -10.28
N VAL A 412 -1.53 36.58 -10.68
CA VAL A 412 -0.41 36.89 -9.80
C VAL A 412 -0.44 38.35 -9.35
N ASN A 413 -0.76 39.29 -10.26
CA ASN A 413 -0.87 40.71 -9.93
C ASN A 413 -2.05 41.04 -8.99
N GLN A 414 -3.07 40.19 -8.93
CA GLN A 414 -4.15 40.28 -7.94
C GLN A 414 -3.74 39.75 -6.56
N GLY A 415 -2.48 39.30 -6.39
CA GLY A 415 -2.00 38.70 -5.15
C GLY A 415 -2.55 37.30 -4.90
N LYS A 416 -3.18 36.65 -5.90
CA LYS A 416 -3.80 35.35 -5.69
C LYS A 416 -2.76 34.22 -5.69
N PRO A 417 -2.97 33.14 -4.91
CA PRO A 417 -1.96 32.09 -4.77
C PRO A 417 -1.73 31.32 -6.07
N LEU A 418 -0.46 31.17 -6.44
CA LEU A 418 0.01 30.33 -7.54
C LEU A 418 1.06 29.35 -7.00
N ILE A 419 0.87 28.06 -7.28
CA ILE A 419 1.81 27.01 -6.89
C ILE A 419 2.41 26.41 -8.16
N ILE A 420 3.73 26.32 -8.21
CA ILE A 420 4.47 25.70 -9.31
C ILE A 420 5.02 24.38 -8.82
N VAL A 421 4.60 23.28 -9.46
CA VAL A 421 4.94 21.93 -9.02
C VAL A 421 5.92 21.31 -9.98
N HIS A 422 7.05 20.83 -9.45
CA HIS A 422 8.02 19.97 -10.12
C HIS A 422 8.35 20.43 -11.55
N ALA A 423 7.79 19.77 -12.57
CA ALA A 423 7.99 20.04 -14.00
C ALA A 423 7.76 21.50 -14.40
N GLY A 424 6.81 22.17 -13.72
CA GLY A 424 6.49 23.58 -13.97
C GLY A 424 7.70 24.50 -13.81
N LEU A 425 8.68 24.14 -12.98
CA LEU A 425 9.93 24.90 -12.82
C LEU A 425 10.77 24.99 -14.10
N GLY A 426 10.55 24.10 -15.07
CA GLY A 426 11.19 24.10 -16.38
C GLY A 426 10.27 24.55 -17.52
N ALA A 427 9.04 24.98 -17.22
CA ALA A 427 8.10 25.44 -18.23
C ALA A 427 8.48 26.82 -18.77
N TRP A 428 8.04 27.08 -20.01
CA TRP A 428 8.11 28.38 -20.67
C TRP A 428 9.48 29.08 -20.59
N PRO A 429 10.55 28.47 -21.13
CA PRO A 429 11.92 28.98 -21.02
C PRO A 429 12.11 30.43 -21.47
N GLU A 430 11.27 30.93 -22.40
CA GLU A 430 11.35 32.28 -22.94
C GLU A 430 10.47 33.31 -22.19
N TRP A 431 9.84 32.93 -21.08
CA TRP A 431 8.97 33.81 -20.31
C TRP A 431 9.63 34.26 -19.00
N ASN A 432 10.46 35.30 -19.10
CA ASN A 432 11.24 35.82 -17.97
C ASN A 432 10.39 36.13 -16.72
N THR A 433 9.21 36.74 -16.90
CA THR A 433 8.31 37.08 -15.79
C THR A 433 7.86 35.85 -15.00
N TYR A 434 7.55 34.74 -15.69
CA TYR A 434 7.21 33.48 -15.03
C TYR A 434 8.40 32.92 -14.23
N HIS A 435 9.61 32.98 -14.77
CA HIS A 435 10.82 32.53 -14.05
C HIS A 435 11.17 33.39 -12.84
N GLU A 436 10.92 34.70 -12.91
CA GLU A 436 11.04 35.59 -11.75
C GLU A 436 10.05 35.19 -10.64
N TRP A 437 8.83 34.79 -10.99
CA TRP A 437 7.86 34.24 -10.02
C TRP A 437 8.35 32.93 -9.39
N CYS A 438 8.95 32.04 -10.18
CA CYS A 438 9.51 30.77 -9.68
C CYS A 438 10.64 31.00 -8.65
N GLY A 439 11.47 32.01 -8.91
CA GLY A 439 12.68 32.34 -8.14
C GLY A 439 13.83 31.37 -8.38
N LEU A 440 13.60 30.06 -8.27
CA LEU A 440 14.51 29.00 -8.73
C LEU A 440 13.88 28.28 -9.92
N ILE A 441 14.66 27.97 -10.95
CA ILE A 441 14.17 27.28 -12.15
C ILE A 441 14.97 26.03 -12.46
N TRP A 442 14.33 25.10 -13.15
CA TRP A 442 14.94 23.87 -13.64
C TRP A 442 15.55 24.08 -15.04
N GLU A 443 16.86 23.83 -15.17
CA GLU A 443 17.55 23.84 -16.46
C GLU A 443 17.70 22.40 -17.01
N TRP A 444 16.85 22.03 -17.97
CA TRP A 444 16.80 20.69 -18.59
C TRP A 444 18.14 20.09 -18.99
N GLY A 445 19.10 20.91 -19.44
CA GLY A 445 20.41 20.45 -19.90
C GLY A 445 21.49 20.34 -18.82
N LYS A 446 21.20 20.72 -17.57
CA LYS A 446 22.19 20.79 -16.48
C LYS A 446 21.77 20.03 -15.23
N SER A 447 20.48 20.01 -14.92
CA SER A 447 19.94 19.35 -13.75
C SER A 447 19.60 17.88 -14.04
N SER A 448 19.91 16.98 -13.12
CA SER A 448 19.53 15.57 -13.15
C SER A 448 18.66 15.18 -11.96
N HIS A 449 18.30 13.90 -11.86
CA HIS A 449 17.57 13.33 -10.71
C HIS A 449 18.48 12.41 -9.90
N PRO A 450 18.37 12.37 -8.56
CA PRO A 450 18.97 11.32 -7.76
C PRO A 450 18.13 10.04 -7.84
N HIS A 451 18.75 8.93 -8.26
CA HIS A 451 18.14 7.59 -8.28
C HIS A 451 18.19 6.87 -6.91
N SER A 452 18.14 7.65 -5.83
CA SER A 452 18.18 7.18 -4.44
C SER A 452 16.99 7.71 -3.64
N PRO A 453 16.53 7.00 -2.61
CA PRO A 453 15.49 7.53 -1.71
C PRO A 453 15.90 8.85 -1.08
N ILE A 454 14.91 9.68 -0.76
CA ILE A 454 15.12 11.06 -0.32
C ILE A 454 14.28 11.34 0.91
N ASN A 455 14.82 12.17 1.78
CA ASN A 455 14.12 12.64 2.96
C ASN A 455 13.75 14.11 2.83
N LEU A 456 12.46 14.43 2.96
CA LEU A 456 12.00 15.80 3.13
C LEU A 456 12.14 16.23 4.58
N GLU A 457 12.79 17.36 4.79
CA GLU A 457 13.07 17.92 6.11
C GLU A 457 12.78 19.43 6.10
N PRO A 458 12.04 19.97 7.09
CA PRO A 458 11.88 21.41 7.24
C PRO A 458 13.22 22.12 7.40
N GLU A 459 13.34 23.29 6.77
CA GLU A 459 14.46 24.20 7.03
C GLU A 459 14.47 24.60 8.52
N THR A 460 15.66 24.83 9.06
CA THR A 460 15.85 25.28 10.43
C THR A 460 15.06 26.56 10.67
N GLY A 461 14.26 26.59 11.75
CA GLY A 461 13.35 27.70 12.04
C GLY A 461 12.01 27.64 11.30
N ASN A 462 11.86 26.72 10.34
CA ASN A 462 10.61 26.37 9.68
C ASN A 462 9.79 27.57 9.17
N PRO A 463 10.34 28.39 8.26
CA PRO A 463 9.77 29.68 7.89
C PRO A 463 8.42 29.60 7.17
N LEU A 464 8.05 28.42 6.65
CA LEU A 464 6.75 28.16 5.99
C LEU A 464 5.83 27.26 6.83
N ASN A 465 6.20 26.97 8.08
CA ASN A 465 5.37 26.28 9.08
C ASN A 465 4.92 24.85 8.67
N PHE A 466 5.87 24.02 8.23
CA PHE A 466 5.68 22.59 7.99
C PHE A 466 5.54 21.81 9.31
N ASN A 467 4.50 21.00 9.45
CA ASN A 467 4.16 20.34 10.72
C ASN A 467 4.64 18.88 10.82
N PHE A 468 5.57 18.45 9.96
CA PHE A 468 6.17 17.11 10.01
C PHE A 468 7.68 17.19 10.23
N GLY A 469 8.25 16.22 10.96
CA GLY A 469 9.69 16.21 11.24
C GLY A 469 10.53 15.73 10.05
N LYS A 470 10.12 14.62 9.44
CA LYS A 470 10.78 14.01 8.28
C LYS A 470 9.76 13.22 7.46
N ALA A 471 9.86 13.25 6.15
CA ALA A 471 9.04 12.41 5.26
C ALA A 471 9.92 11.69 4.25
N TRP A 472 9.71 10.39 4.08
CA TRP A 472 10.44 9.57 3.14
C TRP A 472 9.79 9.63 1.75
N LEU A 473 10.62 9.70 0.72
CA LEU A 473 10.21 9.72 -0.68
C LEU A 473 10.89 8.60 -1.48
N PRO A 474 10.21 8.04 -2.49
CA PRO A 474 10.81 7.13 -3.45
C PRO A 474 11.91 7.83 -4.28
N ARG A 475 12.58 7.06 -5.13
CA ARG A 475 13.65 7.57 -6.01
C ARG A 475 13.07 8.51 -7.08
N ASP A 476 13.90 9.38 -7.65
CA ASP A 476 13.58 10.25 -8.80
C ASP A 476 12.59 11.40 -8.53
N GLU A 477 12.53 11.89 -7.30
CA GLU A 477 11.54 12.89 -6.91
C GLU A 477 12.00 14.35 -7.04
N VAL A 478 13.29 14.60 -7.19
CA VAL A 478 13.85 15.95 -7.09
C VAL A 478 14.80 16.27 -8.21
N PHE A 479 14.88 17.55 -8.59
CA PHE A 479 15.93 18.04 -9.47
C PHE A 479 17.15 18.47 -8.66
N VAL A 480 18.34 18.13 -9.13
CA VAL A 480 19.58 18.68 -8.59
C VAL A 480 19.98 19.94 -9.36
N GLN A 481 20.66 20.87 -8.69
CA GLN A 481 21.27 22.07 -9.31
C GLN A 481 20.27 23.04 -9.98
N LEU A 482 19.26 23.51 -9.25
CA LEU A 482 18.37 24.57 -9.73
C LEU A 482 19.14 25.90 -9.95
N LYS A 483 18.74 26.66 -10.98
CA LYS A 483 19.29 27.99 -11.26
C LYS A 483 18.51 29.04 -10.47
N SER A 484 19.24 29.87 -9.70
CA SER A 484 18.64 31.01 -9.02
C SER A 484 18.44 32.19 -9.98
N ILE A 485 17.20 32.68 -10.06
CA ILE A 485 16.76 33.85 -10.83
C ILE A 485 16.44 35.01 -9.89
N LYS A 486 15.69 34.74 -8.81
CA LYS A 486 15.33 35.70 -7.75
C LYS A 486 15.47 35.07 -6.36
N PRO A 487 15.57 35.89 -5.29
CA PRO A 487 15.63 35.38 -3.92
C PRO A 487 14.35 34.61 -3.54
N VAL A 488 14.52 33.53 -2.79
CA VAL A 488 13.42 32.69 -2.29
C VAL A 488 13.57 32.41 -0.80
N THR A 489 12.46 32.17 -0.12
CA THR A 489 12.41 31.63 1.25
C THR A 489 12.22 30.13 1.15
N ILE A 490 13.28 29.36 1.41
CA ILE A 490 13.22 27.89 1.44
C ILE A 490 12.60 27.46 2.76
N GLY A 491 11.61 26.57 2.69
CA GLY A 491 11.01 25.98 3.90
C GLY A 491 11.17 24.47 4.00
N LEU A 492 11.50 23.77 2.90
CA LEU A 492 11.84 22.35 2.92
C LEU A 492 13.10 22.07 2.13
N HIS A 493 13.87 21.09 2.61
CA HIS A 493 14.99 20.48 1.94
C HIS A 493 14.71 19.00 1.63
N ALA A 494 15.20 18.57 0.49
CA ALA A 494 15.35 17.17 0.10
C ALA A 494 16.79 16.74 0.40
N ARG A 495 16.96 15.86 1.39
CA ARG A 495 18.27 15.32 1.81
C ARG A 495 18.46 13.89 1.36
N LEU A 496 19.60 13.63 0.74
CA LEU A 496 20.07 12.30 0.40
C LEU A 496 20.83 11.69 1.59
N ASP A 497 20.88 10.36 1.65
CA ASP A 497 21.66 9.64 2.67
C ASP A 497 23.17 9.90 2.56
N SER A 498 23.64 10.33 1.38
CA SER A 498 25.00 10.83 1.13
C SER A 498 25.31 12.16 1.84
N GLY A 499 24.29 12.85 2.37
CA GLY A 499 24.40 14.16 3.04
C GLY A 499 24.14 15.37 2.13
N GLU A 500 23.93 15.15 0.83
CA GLU A 500 23.59 16.21 -0.12
C GLU A 500 22.17 16.74 0.15
N SER A 501 21.96 18.04 -0.06
CA SER A 501 20.70 18.73 0.25
C SER A 501 20.29 19.69 -0.85
N TYR A 502 19.01 19.65 -1.22
CA TYR A 502 18.44 20.46 -2.30
C TYR A 502 17.15 21.15 -1.83
N PRO A 503 16.82 22.36 -2.32
CA PRO A 503 15.54 23.02 -1.98
C PRO A 503 14.36 22.17 -2.47
N ALA A 504 13.38 21.89 -1.62
CA ALA A 504 12.21 21.07 -1.94
C ALA A 504 10.88 21.84 -1.94
N ALA A 505 10.77 22.89 -1.14
CA ALA A 505 9.66 23.82 -1.23
C ALA A 505 10.11 25.21 -0.80
N TRP A 506 9.67 26.22 -1.53
CA TRP A 506 10.04 27.61 -1.26
C TRP A 506 8.97 28.58 -1.73
N ARG A 507 9.07 29.81 -1.24
CA ARG A 507 8.24 30.95 -1.65
C ARG A 507 9.09 32.03 -2.29
N SER A 508 8.60 32.67 -3.35
CA SER A 508 9.29 33.81 -3.93
C SER A 508 9.27 34.99 -2.94
N VAL A 509 10.41 35.68 -2.79
CA VAL A 509 10.50 36.86 -1.91
C VAL A 509 9.85 38.08 -2.58
N GLU A 510 10.05 38.24 -3.89
CA GLU A 510 9.53 39.38 -4.65
C GLU A 510 8.07 39.18 -5.08
N THR A 511 7.62 37.93 -5.20
CA THR A 511 6.24 37.58 -5.54
C THR A 511 5.66 36.65 -4.48
N PRO A 512 5.32 37.16 -3.27
CA PRO A 512 5.04 36.34 -2.10
C PRO A 512 3.77 35.49 -2.21
N ASN A 513 2.90 35.75 -3.19
CA ASN A 513 1.76 34.90 -3.52
C ASN A 513 2.12 33.73 -4.46
N VAL A 514 3.40 33.55 -4.80
CA VAL A 514 3.89 32.44 -5.61
C VAL A 514 4.81 31.54 -4.77
N ALA A 515 4.54 30.24 -4.80
CA ALA A 515 5.41 29.23 -4.20
C ALA A 515 5.71 28.11 -5.18
N ALA A 516 6.78 27.38 -4.89
CA ALA A 516 7.17 26.19 -5.62
C ALA A 516 7.22 24.98 -4.69
N TRP A 517 6.74 23.85 -5.21
CA TRP A 517 6.81 22.54 -4.60
C TRP A 517 7.54 21.62 -5.57
N MET A 518 8.79 21.27 -5.27
CA MET A 518 9.62 20.53 -6.20
C MET A 518 9.27 19.04 -6.30
N PRO A 519 8.97 18.27 -5.23
CA PRO A 519 8.77 16.83 -5.39
C PRO A 519 7.41 16.46 -5.99
N GLY A 520 7.23 15.21 -6.44
CA GLY A 520 5.98 14.74 -7.03
C GLY A 520 6.09 14.42 -8.51
N HIS A 521 7.20 13.80 -8.92
CA HIS A 521 7.38 13.35 -10.30
C HIS A 521 6.42 12.22 -10.68
N ARG A 522 6.10 11.37 -9.71
CA ARG A 522 5.35 10.13 -9.94
C ARG A 522 4.02 10.16 -9.20
N ARG A 523 3.10 9.28 -9.59
CA ARG A 523 1.83 9.15 -8.89
C ARG A 523 2.01 8.71 -7.44
N ASP A 524 2.89 7.75 -7.21
CA ASP A 524 3.15 7.14 -5.91
C ASP A 524 3.83 8.09 -4.93
N SER A 525 4.53 9.12 -5.39
CA SER A 525 5.11 10.16 -4.53
C SER A 525 4.03 10.84 -3.68
N TRP A 526 2.88 11.12 -4.28
CA TRP A 526 1.74 11.76 -3.62
C TRP A 526 0.99 10.86 -2.63
N SER A 527 1.37 9.57 -2.52
CA SER A 527 0.88 8.66 -1.48
C SER A 527 1.54 8.92 -0.12
N ALA A 528 2.74 9.51 -0.09
CA ALA A 528 3.44 9.79 1.16
C ALA A 528 2.71 10.87 1.97
N PRO A 529 2.32 10.63 3.24
CA PRO A 529 1.59 11.61 4.05
C PRO A 529 2.29 12.97 4.15
N GLY A 530 3.63 12.97 4.27
CA GLY A 530 4.42 14.20 4.33
C GLY A 530 4.39 15.04 3.04
N MET A 531 4.12 14.43 1.88
CA MET A 531 3.92 15.17 0.63
C MET A 531 2.64 15.98 0.68
N ARG A 532 1.54 15.38 1.13
CA ARG A 532 0.23 16.05 1.25
C ARG A 532 0.26 17.12 2.33
N GLN A 533 0.78 16.78 3.51
CA GLN A 533 0.93 17.73 4.62
C GLN A 533 1.85 18.90 4.26
N GLY A 534 2.92 18.62 3.51
CA GLY A 534 3.82 19.65 3.03
C GLY A 534 3.16 20.54 1.98
N LEU A 535 2.51 19.96 0.97
CA LEU A 535 1.78 20.75 -0.02
C LEU A 535 0.71 21.62 0.66
N GLU A 536 -0.03 21.07 1.63
CA GLU A 536 -1.00 21.81 2.43
C GLU A 536 -0.36 22.99 3.16
N ALA A 537 0.72 22.76 3.91
CA ALA A 537 1.44 23.81 4.63
C ALA A 537 1.94 24.91 3.69
N LEU A 538 2.46 24.53 2.52
CA LEU A 538 2.90 25.49 1.50
C LEU A 538 1.73 26.36 1.01
N ILE A 539 0.60 25.76 0.66
CA ILE A 539 -0.59 26.49 0.20
C ILE A 539 -1.11 27.41 1.31
N LEU A 540 -1.17 26.93 2.55
CA LEU A 540 -1.59 27.73 3.70
C LEU A 540 -0.65 28.91 3.95
N SER A 541 0.64 28.75 3.69
CA SER A 541 1.62 29.83 3.78
C SER A 541 1.33 30.97 2.79
N LEU A 542 0.70 30.67 1.64
CA LEU A 542 0.26 31.65 0.64
C LEU A 542 -1.07 32.31 1.03
N LEU A 543 -2.03 31.52 1.52
CA LEU A 543 -3.35 32.03 1.92
C LEU A 543 -3.29 32.95 3.14
N LYS A 544 -2.32 32.73 4.04
CA LYS A 544 -2.10 33.63 5.19
C LYS A 544 -1.59 35.02 4.74
N SER A 545 -0.78 35.10 3.68
CA SER A 545 -0.25 36.37 3.17
C SER A 545 -1.26 37.24 2.42
N THR A 546 -2.39 36.68 1.96
CA THR A 546 -3.45 37.44 1.27
C THR A 546 -4.47 38.07 2.23
N SER A 547 -4.29 37.88 3.53
CA SER A 547 -5.23 38.33 4.59
C SER A 547 -4.79 39.64 5.28
N THR A 548 -3.75 40.29 4.79
CA THR A 548 -3.23 41.59 5.23
C THR A 548 -3.30 42.57 4.08
#